data_AF-A0A955TV81-F1
#
_entry.id   AF-A0A955TV81-F1
#
_cell.length_a   1.000
_cell.length_b   1.000
_cell.length_c   1.000
_cell.angle_alpha   90.00
_cell.angle_beta   90.00
_cell.angle_gamma   90.00
#
_symmetry.space_group_name_H-M   'P 1'
#
loop_
_entity.id
_entity.type
_entity.pdbx_description
1 polymer ?
#
loop_
_entity_poly.entity_id
_entity_poly.type
_entity_poly.pdbx_seq_one_letter_code
_entity_poly.pdbx_strand_id
1 'polypeptide(L)' 'MIPYPCARALFMWGKPIWVDKHASRKSLEAKRVELERTLLQLTNEADEAVMLRKGKT' A
#
# COMPACT_ATOMS: atom_id res chain seq x y z
N MET A 1 5.85 -13.00 -24.25
CA MET A 1 5.91 -13.81 -23.01
C MET A 1 6.67 -13.00 -21.97
N ILE A 2 6.07 -12.62 -20.84
CA ILE A 2 6.78 -11.83 -19.81
C ILE A 2 7.62 -12.79 -18.96
N PRO A 3 8.96 -12.62 -18.89
CA PRO A 3 9.82 -13.53 -18.16
C PRO A 3 9.57 -13.43 -16.66
N TYR A 4 9.72 -14.56 -15.96
CA TYR A 4 9.72 -14.59 -14.51
C TYR A 4 10.88 -13.75 -13.95
N PRO A 5 10.70 -12.99 -12.86
CA PRO A 5 9.53 -12.95 -11.98
C PRO A 5 8.51 -11.86 -12.34
N CYS A 6 8.69 -11.12 -13.45
CA CYS A 6 7.79 -10.04 -13.88
C CYS A 6 6.37 -10.52 -14.25
N ALA A 7 6.16 -11.83 -14.31
CA ALA A 7 4.85 -12.48 -14.43
C ALA A 7 4.09 -12.62 -13.09
N ARG A 8 4.63 -12.11 -11.97
CA ARG A 8 3.98 -12.15 -10.65
C ARG A 8 3.47 -10.77 -10.26
N ALA A 9 2.16 -10.68 -10.01
CA ALA A 9 1.54 -9.52 -9.38
C ALA A 9 1.29 -9.79 -7.90
N LEU A 10 1.51 -8.79 -7.06
CA LEU A 10 1.12 -8.75 -5.66
C LEU A 10 0.14 -7.59 -5.49
N PHE A 11 -1.05 -7.88 -4.96
CA PHE A 11 -2.02 -6.86 -4.61
C PHE A 11 -2.23 -6.91 -3.10
N MET A 12 -2.21 -5.74 -2.46
CA MET A 12 -2.46 -5.61 -1.02
C MET A 12 -3.43 -4.48 -0.76
N TRP A 13 -4.30 -4.70 0.21
CA TRP A 13 -5.30 -3.74 0.65
C TRP A 13 -5.10 -3.43 2.13
N GLY A 14 -5.12 -2.13 2.44
CA GLY A 14 -5.10 -1.63 3.81
C GLY A 14 -6.48 -1.65 4.46
N LYS A 15 -6.50 -1.31 5.74
CA LYS A 15 -7.76 -1.05 6.46
C LYS A 15 -8.49 0.13 5.80
N PRO A 16 -9.82 0.09 5.73
CA PRO A 16 -10.59 1.21 5.20
C PRO A 16 -10.42 2.45 6.08
N ILE A 17 -10.22 3.61 5.45
CA ILE A 17 -10.15 4.90 6.13
C ILE A 17 -11.51 5.59 5.96
N TRP A 18 -12.20 5.81 7.08
CA TRP A 18 -13.48 6.51 7.06
C TRP A 18 -13.30 8.03 6.98
N VAL A 19 -14.08 8.66 6.11
CA VAL A 19 -14.06 10.11 5.88
C VAL A 19 -15.49 10.62 5.94
N ASP A 20 -15.72 11.61 6.79
CA ASP A 20 -17.03 12.26 6.89
C ASP A 20 -17.31 13.09 5.63
N LYS A 21 -18.54 13.02 5.10
CA LYS A 21 -18.95 13.72 3.88
C LYS A 21 -18.89 15.25 4.00
N HIS A 22 -18.98 15.77 5.23
CA HIS A 22 -18.96 17.20 5.56
C HIS A 22 -17.64 17.59 6.25
N ALA A 23 -16.60 16.76 6.11
CA ALA A 23 -15.30 17.02 6.71
C ALA A 23 -14.74 18.38 6.28
N SER A 24 -14.28 19.14 7.27
CA SER A 24 -13.57 20.39 7.01
C SER A 24 -12.29 20.14 6.23
N ARG A 25 -11.75 21.15 5.54
CA ARG A 25 -10.48 21.05 4.83
C ARG A 25 -9.34 20.55 5.73
N LYS A 26 -9.27 21.03 6.98
CA LYS A 26 -8.27 20.57 7.96
C LYS A 26 -8.44 19.09 8.29
N SER A 27 -9.68 18.63 8.45
CA SER A 27 -10.00 17.22 8.71
C SER A 27 -9.66 16.33 7.50
N LEU A 28 -9.90 16.81 6.28
CA LEU A 28 -9.53 16.10 5.05
C LEU A 28 -8.01 15.99 4.90
N GLU A 29 -7.25 17.05 5.18
CA GLU A 29 -5.78 16.98 5.17
C GLU A 29 -5.24 15.98 6.19
N ALA A 30 -5.84 15.90 7.38
CA ALA A 30 -5.46 14.87 8.36
C ALA A 30 -5.69 13.45 7.80
N LYS A 31 -6.82 13.22 7.11
CA LYS A 31 -7.12 11.94 6.46
C LYS A 31 -6.23 11.64 5.26
N ARG A 32 -5.82 12.66 4.51
CA ARG A 32 -4.82 12.54 3.43
C ARG A 32 -3.49 12.02 3.98
N VAL A 33 -3.02 12.59 5.09
CA VAL A 33 -1.76 12.16 5.74
C VAL A 33 -1.87 10.73 6.30
N GLU A 34 -3.03 10.37 6.88
CA GLU A 34 -3.31 8.98 7.31
C GLU A 34 -3.21 8.00 6.14
N LEU A 35 -3.85 8.31 5.02
CA LEU A 35 -3.83 7.50 3.81
C LEU A 35 -2.41 7.34 3.25
N GLU A 36 -1.66 8.44 3.13
CA GLU A 36 -0.29 8.42 2.63
C GLU A 36 0.60 7.49 3.46
N ARG A 37 0.52 7.58 4.79
CA ARG A 37 1.26 6.70 5.70
C ARG A 37 0.88 5.24 5.52
N THR A 38 -0.42 4.93 5.42
CA THR A 38 -0.89 3.54 5.21
C THR A 38 -0.39 2.98 3.88
N LEU A 39 -0.44 3.75 2.80
CA LEU A 39 0.03 3.31 1.49
C LEU A 39 1.54 3.10 1.46
N LEU A 40 2.32 3.99 2.10
CA LEU A 40 3.76 3.80 2.24
C LEU A 40 4.10 2.54 3.02
N GLN A 41 3.41 2.29 4.14
CA GLN A 41 3.61 1.08 4.92
C GLN A 41 3.30 -0.18 4.10
N LEU A 42 2.15 -0.23 3.43
CA LEU A 42 1.79 -1.35 2.56
C LEU A 42 2.82 -1.54 1.44
N THR A 43 3.36 -0.46 0.88
CA THR A 43 4.38 -0.58 -0.18
C THR A 43 5.66 -1.22 0.35
N ASN A 44 6.12 -0.81 1.54
CA ASN A 44 7.28 -1.42 2.19
C ASN A 44 7.07 -2.90 2.50
N GLU A 45 5.89 -3.26 3.03
CA GLU A 45 5.51 -4.67 3.27
C GLU A 45 5.48 -5.48 1.96
N ALA A 46 5.11 -4.85 0.84
CA ALA A 46 5.06 -5.47 -0.48
C ALA A 46 6.47 -5.82 -0.95
N ASP A 47 7.35 -4.83 -0.86
CA ASP A 47 8.73 -4.94 -1.26
C ASP A 47 9.45 -6.01 -0.43
N GLU A 48 9.25 -6.02 0.89
CA GLU A 48 9.77 -7.07 1.77
C GLU A 48 9.25 -8.46 1.37
N ALA A 49 7.94 -8.61 1.15
CA ALA A 49 7.34 -9.89 0.78
C ALA A 49 7.87 -10.44 -0.57
N VAL A 50 8.17 -9.55 -1.52
CA VAL A 50 8.76 -9.92 -2.81
C VAL A 50 10.26 -10.18 -2.70
N MET A 51 11.00 -9.38 -1.93
CA MET A 51 12.45 -9.51 -1.78
C MET A 51 12.85 -10.71 -0.91
N LEU A 52 12.13 -11.00 0.18
CA LEU A 52 12.37 -12.20 1.02
C LEU A 52 12.20 -13.51 0.24
N ARG A 53 11.38 -13.52 -0.82
CA ARG A 53 11.23 -14.67 -1.71
C ARG A 53 12.40 -14.89 -2.65
N LYS A 54 13.28 -13.91 -2.87
CA LYS A 54 14.45 -14.07 -3.76
C LYS A 54 15.58 -14.90 -3.14
N GLY A 55 15.60 -15.07 -1.81
CA GLY A 55 16.68 -15.80 -1.10
C GLY A 55 16.44 -17.29 -0.85
N LYS A 56 15.38 -17.88 -1.41
CA LYS A 56 14.96 -19.26 -1.10
C LYS A 56 14.92 -20.21 -2.30
N THR A 57 15.67 -19.89 -3.37
CA THR A 57 15.81 -20.75 -4.56
C THR A 57 17.28 -21.00 -4.84
#